data_AF-A0A1M7T1C4-F1
#
_entry.id   AF-A0A1M7T1C4-F1
#
_cell.length_a   1.000
_cell.length_b   1.000
_cell.length_c   1.000
_cell.angle_alpha   90.00
_cell.angle_beta   90.00
_cell.angle_gamma   90.00
#
_symmetry.space_group_name_H-M   'P 1'
#
loop_
_entity.id
_entity.type
_entity.pdbx_description
1 polymer ?
#
loop_
_entity_poly.entity_id
_entity_poly.type
_entity_poly.pdbx_seq_one_letter_code
_entity_poly.pdbx_strand_id
1 'polypeptide(L)'
;MNKSEKKRLQKEYLEQQKKQFLDSLPMPFAQFSQLFDYLDAQSEENNCAHNFDMTITFLKENKIPIDNVLDWLRNHGAGCDCEVLLNTEEYFE
;
A
#
# COMPACT_ATOMS: atom_id res chain seq x y z
N MET A 1 23.55 3.50 28.43
CA MET A 1 23.46 3.20 26.98
C MET A 1 24.34 4.17 26.23
N ASN A 2 25.34 3.67 25.51
CA ASN A 2 26.26 4.50 24.74
C ASN A 2 25.68 4.83 23.35
N LYS A 3 26.27 5.81 22.65
CA LYS A 3 25.78 6.28 21.34
C LYS A 3 25.73 5.17 20.29
N SER A 4 26.63 4.19 20.37
CA SER A 4 26.75 3.06 19.45
C SER A 4 25.62 2.04 19.65
N GLU A 5 25.30 1.72 20.91
CA GLU A 5 24.18 0.85 21.29
C GLU A 5 22.84 1.45 20.85
N LYS A 6 22.63 2.75 21.07
CA LYS A 6 21.41 3.45 20.65
C LYS A 6 21.21 3.36 19.13
N LYS A 7 22.28 3.60 18.36
CA LYS A 7 22.23 3.50 16.89
C LYS A 7 21.93 2.07 16.42
N ARG A 8 22.52 1.06 17.05
CA ARG A 8 22.28 -0.35 16.69
C ARG A 8 20.82 -0.74 16.94
N LEU A 9 20.28 -0.42 18.11
CA LEU A 9 18.89 -0.70 18.45
C LEU A 9 17.90 0.01 17.52
N GLN A 10 18.19 1.26 17.15
CA GLN A 10 17.37 1.99 16.17
C GLN A 10 17.37 1.32 14.79
N LYS A 11 18.54 0.87 14.32
CA LYS A 11 18.65 0.15 13.05
C LYS A 11 17.87 -1.18 13.08
N GLU A 12 18.07 -1.98 14.13
CA GLU A 12 17.36 -3.26 14.31
C GLU A 12 15.83 -3.06 14.35
N TYR A 13 15.36 -2.01 15.02
CA TYR A 13 13.95 -1.66 15.08
C TYR A 13 13.36 -1.28 13.72
N LEU A 14 14.08 -0.49 12.92
CA LEU A 14 13.66 -0.12 11.57
C LEU A 14 13.63 -1.32 10.62
N GLU A 15 14.63 -2.20 10.71
CA GLU A 15 14.68 -3.44 9.92
C GLU A 15 13.51 -4.37 10.27
N GLN A 16 13.14 -4.49 11.55
CA GLN A 16 11.99 -5.27 11.98
C GLN A 16 10.66 -4.70 11.46
N GLN A 17 10.46 -3.39 11.53
CA GLN A 17 9.26 -2.76 11.00
C GLN A 17 9.14 -2.96 9.48
N LYS A 18 10.23 -2.76 8.74
CA LYS A 18 10.24 -2.99 7.29
C LYS A 18 9.90 -4.43 6.95
N LYS A 19 10.44 -5.40 7.71
CA LYS A 19 10.13 -6.80 7.53
C LYS A 19 8.64 -7.09 7.79
N GLN A 20 8.11 -6.60 8.91
CA GLN A 20 6.70 -6.78 9.26
C GLN A 20 5.76 -6.19 8.20
N PHE A 21 6.09 -5.02 7.65
CA PHE A 21 5.36 -4.42 6.55
C PHE A 21 5.35 -5.34 5.32
N LEU A 22 6.52 -5.77 4.85
CA LEU A 22 6.63 -6.66 3.67
C LEU A 22 5.92 -7.99 3.88
N ASP A 23 5.99 -8.56 5.08
CA ASP A 23 5.31 -9.81 5.45
C ASP A 23 3.78 -9.64 5.53
N SER A 24 3.28 -8.40 5.69
CA SER A 24 1.84 -8.11 5.78
C SER A 24 1.14 -7.96 4.42
N LEU A 25 1.91 -7.83 3.33
CA LEU A 25 1.35 -7.46 2.03
C LEU A 25 0.38 -8.54 1.50
N PRO A 26 -0.85 -8.16 1.10
CA PRO A 26 -1.87 -9.09 0.60
C PRO A 26 -1.61 -9.53 -0.85
N MET A 27 -0.68 -8.87 -1.53
CA MET A 27 -0.22 -9.16 -2.88
C MET A 27 1.26 -8.76 -3.03
N PRO A 28 1.99 -9.33 -4.00
CA PRO A 28 3.37 -8.93 -4.29
C PRO A 28 3.57 -7.42 -4.42
N PHE A 29 4.69 -6.92 -3.89
CA PHE A 29 5.08 -5.50 -3.95
C PHE A 29 4.98 -4.90 -5.36
N ALA A 30 5.42 -5.63 -6.39
CA ALA A 30 5.34 -5.18 -7.78
C ALA A 30 3.90 -4.94 -8.28
N GLN A 31 2.91 -5.67 -7.73
CA GLN A 31 1.50 -5.48 -8.10
C GLN A 31 0.89 -4.24 -7.43
N PHE A 32 1.43 -3.80 -6.28
CA PHE A 32 1.06 -2.51 -5.69
C PHE A 32 1.53 -1.36 -6.57
N SER A 33 2.79 -1.38 -7.02
CA SER A 33 3.29 -0.37 -7.97
C SER A 33 2.43 -0.29 -9.23
N GLN A 34 2.02 -1.43 -9.80
CA GLN A 34 1.12 -1.45 -10.96
C GLN A 34 -0.29 -0.93 -10.65
N LEU A 35 -0.79 -1.15 -9.43
CA LEU A 35 -2.07 -0.60 -8.98
C LEU A 35 -1.98 0.93 -8.88
N PHE A 36 -0.90 1.46 -8.31
CA PHE A 36 -0.70 2.91 -8.18
C PHE A 36 -0.64 3.57 -9.56
N ASP A 37 0.19 3.05 -10.47
CA ASP A 37 0.27 3.52 -11.86
C ASP A 37 -1.12 3.51 -12.56
N TYR A 38 -1.92 2.46 -12.32
CA TYR A 38 -3.27 2.33 -12.89
C TYR A 38 -4.25 3.37 -12.32
N LEU A 39 -4.20 3.63 -11.01
CA LEU A 39 -5.06 4.60 -10.35
C LEU A 39 -4.68 6.04 -10.73
N ASP A 40 -3.39 6.35 -10.81
CA ASP A 40 -2.91 7.68 -11.23
C ASP A 40 -3.36 8.01 -12.65
N ALA A 41 -3.19 7.06 -13.57
CA ALA A 41 -3.59 7.24 -14.97
C ALA A 41 -5.09 7.51 -15.17
N GLN A 42 -5.95 7.09 -14.23
CA GLN A 42 -7.39 7.33 -14.29
C GLN A 42 -7.86 8.52 -13.45
N SER A 43 -7.04 8.96 -12.50
CA SER A 43 -7.38 10.07 -11.59
C SER A 43 -7.23 11.44 -12.26
N GLU A 44 -6.42 11.56 -13.31
CA GLU A 44 -6.26 12.82 -14.06
C GLU A 44 -7.57 13.28 -14.75
N GLU A 45 -8.51 12.36 -14.99
CA GLU A 45 -9.72 12.63 -15.79
C GLU A 45 -11.01 12.79 -14.95
N ASN A 46 -11.02 12.41 -13.67
CA ASN A 46 -12.27 12.27 -12.90
C ASN A 46 -12.21 12.84 -11.48
N ASN A 47 -13.31 13.44 -11.02
CA ASN A 47 -13.55 13.67 -9.59
C ASN A 47 -13.63 12.32 -8.86
N CYS A 48 -13.06 12.24 -7.66
CA CYS A 48 -13.09 11.03 -6.85
C CYS A 48 -14.52 10.50 -6.63
N ALA A 49 -14.74 9.23 -6.97
CA ALA A 49 -16.03 8.55 -6.80
C ALA A 49 -16.30 8.07 -5.35
N HIS A 50 -15.33 8.26 -4.45
CA HIS A 50 -15.38 7.83 -3.04
C HIS A 50 -15.71 6.33 -2.86
N ASN A 51 -15.21 5.49 -3.77
CA ASN A 51 -15.37 4.04 -3.75
C ASN A 51 -14.07 3.36 -4.21
N PHE A 52 -14.10 2.02 -4.33
CA PHE A 52 -12.96 1.19 -4.78
C PHE A 52 -13.17 0.58 -6.16
N ASP A 53 -14.02 1.16 -7.01
CA ASP A 53 -14.40 0.52 -8.27
C ASP A 53 -13.19 0.30 -9.20
N MET A 54 -12.24 1.26 -9.24
CA MET A 54 -11.02 1.13 -10.05
C MET A 54 -10.09 0.07 -9.46
N THR A 55 -9.85 0.11 -8.13
CA THR A 55 -9.05 -0.91 -7.44
C THR A 55 -9.63 -2.30 -7.66
N ILE A 56 -10.94 -2.48 -7.47
CA ILE A 56 -11.62 -3.76 -7.68
C ILE A 56 -11.48 -4.23 -9.13
N THR A 57 -11.57 -3.31 -10.10
CA THR A 57 -11.40 -3.63 -11.52
C THR A 57 -9.98 -4.14 -11.79
N PHE A 58 -8.95 -3.41 -11.35
CA PHE A 58 -7.56 -3.83 -11.47
C PHE A 58 -7.31 -5.21 -10.86
N LEU A 59 -7.81 -5.45 -9.64
CA LEU A 59 -7.61 -6.72 -8.94
C LEU A 59 -8.28 -7.89 -9.68
N LYS A 60 -9.49 -7.67 -10.24
CA LYS A 60 -10.18 -8.69 -11.06
C LYS A 60 -9.40 -9.03 -12.32
N GLU A 61 -8.94 -8.01 -13.05
CA GLU A 61 -8.18 -8.19 -14.29
C GLU A 61 -6.87 -8.94 -14.06
N ASN A 62 -6.20 -8.68 -12.94
CA ASN A 62 -4.96 -9.33 -12.54
C ASN A 62 -5.14 -10.64 -11.74
N LYS A 63 -6.39 -11.07 -11.53
CA LYS A 63 -6.76 -12.29 -10.77
C LYS A 63 -6.22 -12.29 -9.33
N ILE A 64 -6.23 -11.14 -8.68
CA ILE A 64 -5.77 -10.93 -7.31
C ILE A 64 -6.98 -11.05 -6.35
N PRO A 65 -6.85 -11.73 -5.20
CA PRO A 65 -7.94 -11.84 -4.22
C PRO A 65 -8.36 -10.46 -3.68
N ILE A 66 -9.62 -10.08 -3.95
CA ILE A 66 -10.11 -8.72 -3.70
C ILE A 66 -10.22 -8.41 -2.20
N ASP A 67 -10.90 -9.27 -1.44
CA ASP A 67 -11.26 -8.99 -0.05
C ASP A 67 -10.02 -8.75 0.82
N ASN A 68 -8.99 -9.60 0.68
CA ASN A 68 -7.74 -9.46 1.43
C ASN A 68 -7.01 -8.14 1.12
N VAL A 69 -7.03 -7.70 -0.14
CA VAL A 69 -6.37 -6.45 -0.53
C VAL A 69 -7.17 -5.25 0.00
N LEU A 70 -8.49 -5.25 -0.15
CA LEU A 70 -9.32 -4.15 0.35
C LEU A 70 -9.27 -4.03 1.88
N ASP A 71 -9.27 -5.14 2.61
CA ASP A 71 -9.14 -5.12 4.07
C ASP A 71 -7.77 -4.59 4.50
N TRP A 72 -6.71 -4.98 3.81
CA TRP A 72 -5.37 -4.43 4.06
C TRP A 72 -5.35 -2.91 3.78
N LEU A 73 -5.87 -2.46 2.64
CA LEU A 73 -5.92 -1.04 2.28
C LEU A 73 -6.68 -0.21 3.32
N ARG A 74 -7.84 -0.70 3.79
CA ARG A 74 -8.62 -0.04 4.86
C ARG A 74 -7.85 0.05 6.17
N ASN A 75 -7.15 -1.01 6.55
CA ASN A 75 -6.31 -1.01 7.75
C ASN A 75 -5.12 -0.04 7.63
N HIS A 76 -4.76 0.37 6.41
CA HIS A 76 -3.72 1.37 6.12
C HIS A 76 -4.31 2.72 5.69
N GLY A 77 -5.57 2.98 6.03
CA GLY A 77 -6.18 4.31 5.92
C GLY A 77 -6.83 4.62 4.58
N ALA A 78 -6.94 3.67 3.65
CA ALA A 78 -7.65 3.90 2.39
C ALA A 78 -9.14 3.53 2.49
N GLY A 79 -10.03 4.44 2.11
CA GLY A 79 -11.48 4.25 1.99
C GLY A 79 -12.02 4.45 0.57
N CYS A 80 -11.26 5.08 -0.33
CA CYS A 80 -11.50 5.22 -1.78
C CYS A 80 -10.23 4.85 -2.57
N ASP A 81 -10.38 4.70 -3.89
CA ASP A 81 -9.28 4.64 -4.86
C ASP A 81 -8.28 5.79 -4.69
N CYS A 82 -8.76 7.01 -4.38
CA CYS A 82 -7.93 8.19 -4.16
C CYS A 82 -7.02 8.09 -2.93
N GLU A 83 -7.51 7.49 -1.86
CA GLU A 83 -6.79 7.32 -0.60
C GLU A 83 -5.84 6.13 -0.66
N VAL A 84 -6.00 5.23 -1.65
CA VAL A 84 -4.97 4.22 -1.93
C VAL A 84 -3.66 4.93 -2.30
N LEU A 85 -3.69 5.88 -3.24
CA LEU A 85 -2.52 6.67 -3.60
C LEU A 85 -2.06 7.53 -2.41
N LEU A 86 -2.96 8.34 -1.86
CA LEU A 86 -2.59 9.34 -0.84
C LEU A 86 -2.08 8.74 0.48
N ASN A 87 -2.57 7.56 0.89
CA ASN A 87 -2.27 7.01 2.21
C ASN A 87 -1.44 5.73 2.18
N THR A 88 -1.36 5.01 1.05
CA THR A 88 -0.67 3.72 1.00
C THR A 88 0.58 3.70 0.14
N GLU A 89 0.68 4.57 -0.86
CA GLU A 89 1.85 4.62 -1.76
C GLU A 89 3.14 4.98 -1.01
N GLU A 90 3.06 5.85 0.01
CA GLU A 90 4.22 6.26 0.82
C GLU A 90 4.95 5.10 1.50
N TYR A 91 4.29 3.96 1.74
CA TYR A 91 4.93 2.78 2.33
C TYR A 91 5.82 2.02 1.32
N PHE A 92 5.75 2.36 0.04
CA PHE A 92 6.44 1.69 -1.06
C PHE A 92 7.62 2.51 -1.62
N GLU A 93 7.90 3.70 -1.07
CA GLU A 93 9.09 4.54 -1.36
C GLU A 93 10.24 4.32 -0.37
#